data_AF-A0A1Y4KNQ2-F1
#
_entry.id   AF-A0A1Y4KNQ2-F1
#
_cell.length_a   1.000
_cell.length_b   1.000
_cell.length_c   1.000
_cell.angle_alpha   90.00
_cell.angle_beta   90.00
_cell.angle_gamma   90.00
#
_symmetry.space_group_name_H-M   'P 1'
#
loop_
_entity.id
_entity.type
_entity.pdbx_description
1 polymer ?
#
loop_
_entity_poly.entity_id
_entity_poly.type
_entity_poly.pdbx_seq_one_letter_code
_entity_poly.pdbx_strand_id
1 'polypeptide(L)'
;GDLRVKRQIARINGEVVEAPLKTKNAYRTLPLAKDTIDVLNQQKKKVGSCPWVFPGPTGGPMSPDSVLHMLHRVLKRAGLPRVRFHDLRHTFATLALQNGADVKTVSGMLGHYSAGFTLDTSTSAQRQAAEAMEHVLSGSL
;
A
#
# COMPACT_ATOMS: atom_id res chain seq x y z
N GLY A 1 -1.31 16.52 0.93
CA GLY A 1 -2.71 16.66 0.45
C GLY A 1 -3.46 15.41 0.85
N ASP A 2 -4.79 15.42 0.84
CA ASP A 2 -5.57 14.36 1.48
C ASP A 2 -6.33 13.48 0.49
N LEU A 3 -6.24 12.16 0.65
CA LEU A 3 -7.09 11.18 -0.04
C LEU A 3 -8.19 10.68 0.90
N ARG A 4 -9.45 10.88 0.54
CA ARG A 4 -10.60 10.42 1.33
C ARG A 4 -11.17 9.13 0.76
N VAL A 5 -11.19 8.08 1.56
CA VAL A 5 -11.82 6.80 1.22
C VAL A 5 -13.29 6.87 1.61
N LYS A 6 -14.18 6.95 0.61
CA LYS A 6 -15.64 7.10 0.81
C LYS A 6 -16.47 5.94 0.27
N ARG A 7 -15.92 5.19 -0.68
CA ARG A 7 -16.61 4.15 -1.44
C ARG A 7 -15.61 3.06 -1.81
N GLN A 8 -16.09 1.86 -2.08
CA GLN A 8 -15.28 0.74 -2.54
C GLN A 8 -15.94 0.05 -3.73
N ILE A 9 -15.13 -0.71 -4.45
CA ILE A 9 -15.62 -1.66 -5.44
C ILE A 9 -15.72 -3.03 -4.80
N ALA A 10 -16.88 -3.65 -4.89
CA ALA A 10 -17.15 -5.00 -4.42
C ALA A 10 -17.51 -5.91 -5.60
N ARG A 11 -17.25 -7.21 -5.45
CA ARG A 11 -17.72 -8.21 -6.41
C ARG A 11 -18.92 -8.93 -5.79
N ILE A 12 -20.09 -8.77 -6.38
CA ILE A 12 -21.34 -9.40 -5.93
C ILE A 12 -21.88 -10.19 -7.13
N ASN A 13 -22.05 -11.50 -6.97
CA ASN A 13 -22.53 -12.41 -8.04
C ASN A 13 -21.74 -12.31 -9.35
N GLY A 14 -20.42 -12.06 -9.27
CA GLY A 14 -19.54 -11.93 -10.44
C GLY A 14 -19.44 -10.53 -11.02
N GLU A 15 -20.38 -9.64 -10.69
CA GLU A 15 -20.40 -8.24 -11.14
C GLU A 15 -19.60 -7.32 -10.23
N VAL A 16 -18.97 -6.32 -10.84
CA VAL A 16 -18.16 -5.30 -10.17
C VAL A 16 -19.06 -4.11 -9.87
N VAL A 17 -19.48 -3.99 -8.61
CA VAL A 17 -20.41 -2.95 -8.17
C VAL A 17 -19.74 -1.98 -7.21
N GLU A 18 -20.15 -0.71 -7.29
CA GLU A 18 -19.78 0.28 -6.28
C GLU A 18 -20.62 0.07 -5.02
N ALA A 19 -19.97 -0.01 -3.86
CA ALA A 19 -20.61 -0.27 -2.59
C ALA A 19 -20.12 0.70 -1.50
N PRO A 20 -20.96 1.00 -0.49
CA PRO A 20 -20.48 1.69 0.71
C PRO A 20 -19.43 0.84 1.42
N LEU A 21 -18.60 1.49 2.23
CA LEU A 21 -17.58 0.78 2.99
C LEU A 21 -18.23 -0.07 4.09
N LYS A 22 -17.77 -1.33 4.21
CA LYS A 22 -18.38 -2.36 5.08
C LYS A 22 -18.29 -2.05 6.58
N THR A 23 -17.33 -1.21 7.01
CA THR A 23 -17.11 -0.89 8.42
C THR A 23 -16.83 0.59 8.61
N LYS A 24 -17.13 1.14 9.80
CA LYS A 24 -16.87 2.55 10.13
C LYS A 24 -15.40 2.93 9.91
N ASN A 25 -14.49 2.02 10.23
CA ASN A 25 -13.04 2.26 10.17
C ASN A 25 -12.46 2.17 8.75
N ALA A 26 -13.23 1.69 7.78
CA ALA A 26 -12.82 1.74 6.38
C ALA A 26 -12.90 3.18 5.83
N TYR A 27 -13.80 4.01 6.36
CA TYR A 27 -13.84 5.45 6.09
C TYR A 27 -12.64 6.11 6.74
N ARG A 28 -11.74 6.65 5.92
CA ARG A 28 -10.52 7.30 6.42
C ARG A 28 -10.01 8.36 5.47
N THR A 29 -9.27 9.31 6.03
CA THR A 29 -8.52 10.32 5.29
C THR A 29 -7.04 9.99 5.42
N LEU A 30 -6.38 9.85 4.28
CA LEU A 30 -4.95 9.57 4.22
C LEU A 30 -4.20 10.85 3.87
N PRO A 31 -3.35 11.37 4.76
CA PRO A 31 -2.40 12.38 4.36
C PRO A 31 -1.40 11.74 3.39
N LEU A 32 -1.28 12.33 2.20
CA LEU A 32 -0.35 11.92 1.18
C LEU A 32 0.72 12.99 0.99
N ALA A 33 1.95 12.52 0.81
CA ALA A 33 3.08 13.35 0.44
C ALA A 33 2.81 14.06 -0.90
N LYS A 34 3.46 15.22 -1.07
CA LYS A 34 3.21 16.10 -2.22
C LYS A 34 3.47 15.39 -3.55
N ASP A 35 4.57 14.66 -3.63
CA ASP A 35 4.95 13.85 -4.79
C ASP A 35 3.87 12.82 -5.18
N THR A 36 3.27 12.15 -4.20
CA THR A 36 2.19 11.18 -4.41
C THR A 36 0.94 11.86 -4.96
N ILE A 37 0.59 13.02 -4.41
CA ILE A 37 -0.51 13.84 -4.93
C ILE A 37 -0.24 14.31 -6.35
N ASP A 38 0.99 14.72 -6.64
CA ASP A 38 1.38 15.18 -7.98
C ASP A 38 1.26 14.04 -9.01
N VAL A 39 1.68 12.82 -8.66
CA VAL A 39 1.49 11.62 -9.50
C VAL A 39 0.01 11.34 -9.75
N LEU A 40 -0.83 11.39 -8.71
CA LEU A 40 -2.28 11.18 -8.84
C LEU A 40 -2.95 12.26 -9.71
N ASN A 41 -2.51 13.51 -9.59
CA ASN A 41 -3.02 14.62 -10.40
C ASN A 41 -2.59 14.49 -11.88
N GLN A 42 -1.35 14.08 -12.14
CA GLN A 42 -0.90 13.78 -13.50
C GLN A 42 -1.71 12.64 -14.12
N GLN A 43 -1.97 11.59 -13.36
CA GLN A 43 -2.81 10.49 -13.79
C GLN A 43 -4.24 10.96 -14.09
N LYS A 44 -4.83 11.79 -13.21
CA LYS A 44 -6.15 12.38 -13.41
C LYS A 44 -6.23 13.22 -14.70
N LYS A 45 -5.19 14.00 -15.01
CA LYS A 45 -5.10 14.74 -16.28
C LYS A 45 -5.06 13.81 -17.50
N LYS A 46 -4.33 12.70 -17.42
CA LYS A 46 -4.22 11.72 -18.52
C LYS A 46 -5.56 11.04 -18.83
N VAL A 47 -6.37 10.75 -17.80
CA VAL A 47 -7.67 10.07 -17.97
C VAL A 47 -8.82 11.03 -18.31
N GLY A 48 -8.58 12.35 -18.27
CA GLY A 48 -9.54 13.37 -18.68
C GLY A 48 -10.80 13.41 -17.82
N SER A 49 -11.96 13.31 -18.46
CA SER A 49 -13.29 13.35 -17.82
C SER A 49 -13.72 12.04 -17.16
N CYS A 50 -12.87 11.01 -17.16
CA CYS A 50 -13.19 9.72 -16.55
C CYS A 50 -13.44 9.87 -15.04
N PRO A 51 -14.50 9.24 -14.48
CA PRO A 51 -14.76 9.27 -13.03
C PRO A 51 -13.73 8.47 -12.21
N TRP A 52 -12.91 7.63 -12.86
CA TRP A 52 -11.89 6.80 -12.23
C TRP A 52 -10.49 7.35 -12.46
N VAL A 53 -9.69 7.45 -11.41
CA VAL A 53 -8.25 7.79 -11.53
C VAL A 53 -7.48 6.67 -12.23
N PHE A 54 -7.90 5.41 -12.02
CA PHE A 54 -7.34 4.22 -12.64
C PHE A 54 -8.47 3.46 -13.37
N PRO A 55 -8.83 3.88 -14.59
CA PRO A 55 -9.85 3.18 -15.36
C PRO A 55 -9.32 1.84 -15.89
N GLY A 56 -10.20 0.85 -15.95
CA GLY A 56 -10.01 -0.37 -16.71
C GLY A 56 -10.16 -0.12 -18.22
N PRO A 57 -9.86 -1.12 -19.06
CA PRO A 57 -9.89 -0.99 -20.52
C PRO A 57 -11.25 -0.55 -21.10
N THR A 58 -12.34 -0.84 -20.40
CA THR A 58 -13.72 -0.51 -20.80
C THR A 58 -14.25 0.78 -20.15
N GLY A 59 -13.40 1.56 -19.47
CA GLY A 59 -13.78 2.81 -18.80
C GLY A 59 -14.41 2.64 -17.41
N GLY A 60 -14.68 1.40 -16.98
CA GLY A 60 -15.07 1.06 -15.61
C GLY A 60 -13.89 1.04 -14.62
N PRO A 61 -14.10 0.66 -13.35
CA PRO A 61 -13.01 0.50 -12.40
C PRO A 61 -12.06 -0.62 -12.83
N MET A 62 -10.76 -0.44 -12.60
CA MET A 62 -9.78 -1.49 -12.87
C MET A 62 -10.01 -2.72 -11.97
N SER A 63 -9.97 -3.92 -12.56
CA SER A 63 -10.12 -5.17 -11.81
C SER A 63 -8.86 -5.48 -10.97
N PRO A 64 -9.00 -6.13 -9.80
CA PRO A 64 -7.85 -6.55 -8.99
C PRO A 64 -6.82 -7.39 -9.77
N ASP A 65 -7.30 -8.31 -10.62
CA ASP A 65 -6.43 -9.18 -11.43
C ASP A 65 -5.62 -8.37 -12.44
N SER A 66 -6.22 -7.34 -13.04
CA SER A 66 -5.51 -6.43 -13.96
C SER A 66 -4.38 -5.68 -13.26
N VAL A 67 -4.64 -5.22 -12.03
CA VAL A 67 -3.63 -4.55 -11.21
C VAL A 67 -2.48 -5.50 -10.86
N LEU A 68 -2.80 -6.75 -10.47
CA LEU A 68 -1.79 -7.75 -10.15
C LEU A 68 -0.92 -8.11 -11.35
N HIS A 69 -1.53 -8.34 -12.52
CA HIS A 69 -0.79 -8.59 -13.76
C HIS A 69 0.08 -7.40 -14.16
N MET A 70 -0.40 -6.17 -13.96
CA MET A 70 0.39 -4.96 -14.18
C MET A 70 1.61 -4.92 -13.24
N LEU A 71 1.43 -5.21 -11.96
CA LEU A 71 2.53 -5.30 -10.99
C LEU A 71 3.58 -6.33 -11.43
N HIS A 72 3.17 -7.55 -11.81
CA HIS A 72 4.10 -8.59 -12.26
C HIS A 72 4.87 -8.20 -13.53
N ARG A 73 4.25 -7.45 -14.45
CA ARG A 73 4.95 -6.91 -15.62
C ARG A 73 6.00 -5.87 -15.22
N VAL A 74 5.69 -5.00 -14.26
CA VAL A 74 6.64 -4.00 -13.75
C VAL A 74 7.82 -4.70 -13.05
N LEU A 75 7.55 -5.66 -12.16
CA LEU A 75 8.59 -6.43 -11.46
C LEU A 75 9.50 -7.17 -12.44
N LYS A 76 8.93 -7.85 -13.44
CA LYS A 76 9.71 -8.54 -14.48
C LYS A 76 10.63 -7.58 -15.23
N ARG A 77 10.13 -6.40 -15.61
CA ARG A 77 10.94 -5.38 -16.30
C ARG A 77 12.05 -4.80 -15.42
N ALA A 78 11.83 -4.76 -14.11
CA ALA A 78 12.82 -4.31 -13.13
C ALA A 78 13.80 -5.42 -12.69
N GLY A 79 13.66 -6.66 -13.19
CA GLY A 79 14.49 -7.80 -12.75
C GLY A 79 14.20 -8.27 -11.32
N LEU A 80 13.02 -7.94 -10.78
CA LEU A 80 12.63 -8.25 -9.40
C LEU A 80 11.78 -9.53 -9.31
N PRO A 81 11.84 -10.25 -8.17
CA PRO A 81 10.98 -11.41 -7.94
C PRO A 81 9.51 -11.02 -7.91
N ARG A 82 8.63 -12.00 -8.17
CA ARG A 82 7.19 -11.80 -8.05
C ARG A 82 6.80 -11.64 -6.58
N VAL A 83 5.97 -10.64 -6.30
CA VAL A 83 5.34 -10.44 -4.99
C VAL A 83 3.82 -10.34 -5.15
N ARG A 84 3.10 -10.45 -4.04
CA ARG A 84 1.65 -10.25 -3.98
C ARG A 84 1.36 -8.76 -3.91
N PHE A 85 0.17 -8.35 -4.36
CA PHE A 85 -0.18 -6.93 -4.39
C PHE A 85 -0.17 -6.29 -2.99
N HIS A 86 -0.59 -7.01 -1.95
CA HIS A 86 -0.59 -6.50 -0.59
C HIS A 86 0.79 -6.46 0.07
N ASP A 87 1.82 -7.07 -0.54
CA ASP A 87 3.20 -6.93 -0.06
C ASP A 87 3.71 -5.48 -0.23
N LEU A 88 3.12 -4.71 -1.16
CA LEU A 88 3.37 -3.26 -1.27
C LEU A 88 2.91 -2.52 -0.01
N ARG A 89 1.76 -2.92 0.55
CA ARG A 89 1.21 -2.32 1.77
C ARG A 89 2.03 -2.70 3.00
N HIS A 90 2.52 -3.93 3.05
CA HIS A 90 3.48 -4.34 4.08
C HIS A 90 4.77 -3.54 4.01
N THR A 91 5.32 -3.38 2.82
CA THR A 91 6.54 -2.60 2.60
C THR A 91 6.36 -1.17 3.13
N PHE A 92 5.22 -0.54 2.84
CA PHE A 92 4.89 0.76 3.42
C PHE A 92 4.84 0.74 4.96
N ALA A 93 4.15 -0.23 5.56
CA ALA A 93 4.09 -0.35 7.02
C ALA A 93 5.48 -0.52 7.66
N THR A 94 6.28 -1.45 7.14
CA THR A 94 7.63 -1.72 7.64
C THR A 94 8.51 -0.47 7.54
N LEU A 95 8.52 0.20 6.38
CA LEU A 95 9.30 1.42 6.19
C LEU A 95 8.83 2.54 7.12
N ALA A 96 7.53 2.74 7.29
CA ALA A 96 7.00 3.76 8.19
C ALA A 96 7.41 3.51 9.65
N LEU A 97 7.30 2.26 10.12
CA LEU A 97 7.72 1.88 11.47
C LEU A 97 9.23 2.03 11.68
N GLN A 98 10.04 1.63 10.69
CA GLN A 98 11.49 1.80 10.72
C GLN A 98 11.91 3.27 10.76
N ASN A 99 11.10 4.18 10.20
CA ASN A 99 11.32 5.62 10.25
C ASN A 99 10.65 6.30 11.47
N GLY A 100 10.26 5.53 12.48
CA GLY A 100 9.79 6.05 13.77
C GLY A 100 8.30 6.41 13.84
N ALA A 101 7.50 6.06 12.83
CA ALA A 101 6.04 6.22 12.94
C ALA A 101 5.49 5.22 13.99
N ASP A 102 4.52 5.65 14.79
CA ASP A 102 3.89 4.76 15.77
C ASP A 102 2.91 3.78 15.11
N VAL A 103 2.77 2.61 15.73
CA VAL A 103 1.92 1.51 15.23
C VAL A 103 0.45 1.92 15.07
N LYS A 104 -0.06 2.80 15.95
CA LYS A 104 -1.45 3.24 15.91
C LYS A 104 -1.69 4.14 14.69
N THR A 105 -0.77 5.05 14.40
CA THR A 105 -0.79 5.88 13.19
C THR A 105 -0.73 5.03 11.93
N VAL A 106 0.24 4.10 11.83
CA VAL A 106 0.37 3.22 10.66
C VAL A 106 -0.88 2.36 10.48
N SER A 107 -1.41 1.76 11.55
CA SER A 107 -2.64 0.96 11.49
C SER A 107 -3.87 1.76 11.07
N GLY A 108 -3.97 3.02 11.53
CA GLY A 108 -5.02 3.97 11.12
C GLY A 108 -4.96 4.32 9.65
N MET A 109 -3.77 4.63 9.11
CA MET A 109 -3.57 4.91 7.67
C MET A 109 -3.93 3.70 6.81
N LEU A 110 -3.60 2.51 7.30
CA LEU A 110 -3.90 1.28 6.60
C LEU A 110 -5.39 0.90 6.71
N GLY A 111 -6.10 1.24 7.78
CA GLY A 111 -7.50 0.89 7.98
C GLY A 111 -7.64 -0.53 8.50
N HIS A 112 -7.08 -0.76 9.70
CA HIS A 112 -6.85 -2.06 10.36
C HIS A 112 -5.74 -2.87 9.73
N TYR A 113 -4.52 -2.42 9.97
CA TYR A 113 -3.39 -3.33 9.98
C TYR A 113 -3.51 -4.19 11.23
N SER A 114 -3.80 -5.49 11.06
CA SER A 114 -3.78 -6.44 12.16
C SER A 114 -2.34 -6.55 12.68
N ALA A 115 -2.13 -6.34 13.98
CA ALA A 115 -0.84 -6.61 14.63
C ALA A 115 -0.39 -8.08 14.40
N GLY A 116 -1.32 -9.01 14.18
CA GLY A 116 -1.02 -10.41 13.82
C GLY A 116 -0.45 -10.58 12.40
N PHE A 117 -0.50 -9.55 11.57
CA PHE A 117 0.16 -9.49 10.25
C PHE A 117 1.53 -8.80 10.33
N THR A 118 1.92 -8.35 11.53
CA THR A 118 2.99 -7.35 11.79
C THR A 118 4.01 -7.82 12.82
N LEU A 119 4.19 -9.13 13.00
CA LEU A 119 5.35 -9.65 13.75
C LEU A 119 6.07 -10.75 12.97
N ASP A 120 5.87 -10.77 11.65
CA ASP A 120 6.87 -11.29 10.73
C ASP A 120 7.61 -10.09 10.12
N THR A 121 8.05 -9.17 10.98
CA THR A 121 9.31 -8.45 10.71
C THR A 121 10.28 -9.55 10.36
N SER A 122 10.61 -9.70 9.08
CA SER A 122 11.50 -10.74 8.58
C SER A 122 12.61 -10.88 9.60
N THR A 123 12.76 -12.06 10.19
CA THR A 123 13.81 -12.37 11.17
C THR A 123 15.16 -11.80 10.72
N SER A 124 15.39 -11.68 9.40
CA SER A 124 16.50 -10.95 8.79
C SER A 124 16.67 -9.49 9.24
N ALA A 125 15.63 -8.66 9.32
CA ALA A 125 15.72 -7.27 9.74
C ALA A 125 16.02 -7.13 11.24
N GLN A 126 15.44 -8.02 12.07
CA GLN A 126 15.79 -8.12 13.49
C GLN A 126 17.23 -8.63 13.67
N ARG A 127 17.67 -9.59 12.84
CA ARG A 127 19.06 -10.08 12.82
C ARG A 127 20.03 -8.99 12.42
N GLN A 128 19.72 -8.21 11.39
CA GLN A 128 20.56 -7.10 10.94
C GLN A 128 20.67 -6.00 11.99
N ALA A 129 19.58 -5.70 12.71
CA ALA A 129 19.63 -4.78 13.83
C ALA A 129 20.47 -5.32 15.01
N ALA A 130 20.39 -6.62 15.29
CA ALA A 130 21.22 -7.27 16.31
C ALA A 130 22.71 -7.30 15.93
N GLU A 131 23.04 -7.66 14.69
CA GLU A 131 24.41 -7.67 14.14
C GLU A 131 25.01 -6.25 14.12
N ALA A 132 24.20 -5.23 13.80
CA ALA A 132 24.63 -3.84 13.86
C ALA A 132 24.95 -3.37 15.29
N MET A 133 24.23 -3.85 16.32
CA MET A 133 24.54 -3.54 17.72
C MET A 133 25.79 -4.29 18.23
N GLU A 134 26.06 -5.50 17.73
CA GLU A 134 27.25 -6.27 18.08
C GLU A 134 28.55 -5.56 17.69
N HIS A 135 28.56 -4.90 16.52
CA HIS A 135 29.70 -4.09 16.08
C HIS A 135 29.95 -2.83 16.92
N VAL A 136 28.91 -2.25 17.52
CA VAL A 136 29.04 -1.07 18.39
C VAL A 136 29.63 -1.46 19.76
N LEU A 137 29.27 -2.64 20.27
CA LEU A 137 29.77 -3.14 21.55
C LEU A 137 31.20 -3.72 21.44
N SER A 138 31.55 -4.32 20.31
CA SER A 138 32.90 -4.87 20.07
C SER A 138 33.95 -3.83 19.66
N GLY A 139 33.53 -2.65 19.19
CA GLY A 139 34.43 -1.52 18.89
C GLY A 139 34.73 -0.59 20.08
N SER A 140 34.26 -0.93 21.28
CA SER A 140 34.43 -0.13 22.51
C SER A 140 35.26 -0.82 23.60
N LEU A 141 36.03 -1.86 23.23
CA LEU A 141 37.07 -2.49 24.05
C LEU A 141 38.42 -2.41 23.32
#